data_AF-A0A356F2P7-F1
#
_entry.id   AF-A0A356F2P7-F1
#
_cell.length_a   1.000
_cell.length_b   1.000
_cell.length_c   1.000
_cell.angle_alpha   90.00
_cell.angle_beta   90.00
_cell.angle_gamma   90.00
#
_symmetry.space_group_name_H-M   'P 1'
#
loop_
_entity.id
_entity.type
_entity.pdbx_description
1 polymer ?
#
loop_
_entity_poly.entity_id
_entity_poly.type
_entity_poly.pdbx_seq_one_letter_code
_entity_poly.pdbx_strand_id
1 'polypeptide(L)'
;MGIFAKIKELFNKNIECDGDMNSHIVYFLKKKKFLYLNKNIIVRDGTTCVVVYKAKVADVLLAGKYKINEQSIPETYKRAKVEKLNKKGSKIKRIRVDLYFVSNNEFKDFDFDSDEPFFLKSKELGRIKGFIKGSCNVKVIDPGLLVRCLINETGKEKTEDVHEDIGLWIGNKINKKIEKDKISIDNILNNNDYICKVLNTDLEDAYDFIGIFVKNIRLKAIDFPKRYQKRINAYNKQHVMAIKPSVVYNGNLNPSAVTITKQSGTLSQNGTMQTNRIDPNQANFKICKHCGFKNFKTNRICNNCGNRFE
;
A
#
# COMPACT_ATOMS: atom_id res chain seq x y z
N MET A 1 15.92 -45.58 -8.10
CA MET A 1 15.26 -44.41 -7.48
C MET A 1 14.70 -43.51 -8.59
N GLY A 2 13.65 -43.90 -9.32
CA GLY A 2 12.26 -43.79 -8.87
C GLY A 2 11.61 -42.53 -9.50
N ILE A 3 11.30 -42.55 -10.79
CA ILE A 3 10.59 -41.48 -11.53
C ILE A 3 9.29 -41.05 -10.81
N PHE A 4 8.66 -42.00 -10.10
CA PHE A 4 7.51 -41.76 -9.22
C PHE A 4 7.78 -40.78 -8.08
N ALA A 5 8.99 -40.71 -7.53
CA ALA A 5 9.36 -39.76 -6.47
C ALA A 5 9.46 -38.33 -7.02
N LYS A 6 10.05 -38.15 -8.21
CA LYS A 6 10.10 -36.86 -8.92
C LYS A 6 8.71 -36.36 -9.33
N ILE A 7 7.82 -37.26 -9.75
CA ILE A 7 6.41 -36.92 -10.00
C ILE A 7 5.71 -36.52 -8.69
N LYS A 8 5.95 -37.23 -7.58
CA LYS A 8 5.41 -36.88 -6.26
C LYS A 8 5.89 -35.51 -5.77
N GLU A 9 7.15 -35.14 -5.99
CA GLU A 9 7.70 -33.82 -5.66
C GLU A 9 7.00 -32.67 -6.41
N LEU A 10 6.68 -32.86 -7.70
CA LEU A 10 5.90 -31.89 -8.47
C LEU A 10 4.47 -31.74 -7.94
N PHE A 11 3.88 -32.81 -7.41
CA PHE A 11 2.57 -32.77 -6.75
C PHE A 11 2.61 -32.26 -5.30
N ASN A 12 3.77 -32.25 -4.64
CA ASN A 12 3.93 -31.84 -3.23
C ASN A 12 4.57 -30.46 -3.04
N LYS A 13 4.81 -29.69 -4.10
CA LYS A 13 5.34 -28.34 -3.93
C LYS A 13 4.38 -27.52 -3.07
N ASN A 14 4.86 -27.10 -1.90
CA ASN A 14 4.12 -26.21 -1.00
C ASN A 14 3.79 -24.92 -1.74
N ILE A 15 2.65 -24.32 -1.40
CA ILE A 15 2.31 -23.00 -1.94
C ILE A 15 3.07 -21.98 -1.11
N GLU A 16 4.09 -21.39 -1.71
CA GLU A 16 4.87 -20.31 -1.11
C GLU A 16 4.83 -19.07 -2.00
N CYS A 17 5.18 -17.92 -1.42
CA CYS A 17 5.49 -16.75 -2.20
C CYS A 17 6.85 -16.93 -2.90
N ASP A 18 6.83 -17.07 -4.22
CA ASP A 18 8.06 -17.18 -5.02
C ASP A 18 8.62 -15.80 -5.45
N GLY A 19 7.92 -14.70 -5.15
CA GLY A 19 8.27 -13.34 -5.56
C GLY A 19 9.13 -12.56 -4.56
N ASP A 20 9.79 -11.51 -5.06
CA ASP A 20 10.53 -10.54 -4.25
C ASP A 20 9.57 -9.52 -3.61
N MET A 21 9.43 -9.62 -2.28
CA MET A 21 8.57 -8.80 -1.43
C MET A 21 9.24 -7.53 -0.89
N ASN A 22 10.54 -7.37 -1.14
CA ASN A 22 11.24 -6.16 -0.74
C ASN A 22 10.92 -4.99 -1.67
N SER A 23 10.68 -5.31 -2.95
CA SER A 23 10.42 -4.32 -4.01
C SER A 23 8.92 -4.11 -4.28
N HIS A 24 8.06 -5.05 -3.85
CA HIS A 24 6.63 -5.05 -4.20
C HIS A 24 5.75 -5.09 -2.95
N ILE A 25 4.75 -4.21 -2.89
CA ILE A 25 3.75 -4.18 -1.80
C ILE A 25 2.83 -5.40 -1.88
N VAL A 26 2.37 -5.74 -3.09
CA VAL A 26 1.46 -6.86 -3.34
C VAL A 26 2.05 -7.72 -4.43
N TYR A 27 2.28 -8.99 -4.13
CA TYR A 27 2.66 -10.01 -5.10
C TYR A 27 1.46 -10.90 -5.44
N PHE A 28 1.11 -10.93 -6.72
CA PHE A 28 0.06 -11.80 -7.22
C PHE A 28 0.63 -13.12 -7.73
N LEU A 29 0.21 -14.23 -7.12
CA LEU A 29 0.61 -15.55 -7.61
C LEU A 29 -0.24 -15.90 -8.85
N LYS A 30 0.34 -15.65 -10.04
CA LYS A 30 -0.31 -15.77 -11.36
C LYS A 30 -1.16 -17.04 -11.58
N LYS A 31 -2.23 -16.82 -12.37
CA LYS A 31 -3.42 -17.64 -12.71
C LYS A 31 -3.29 -19.17 -12.81
N LYS A 32 -4.39 -19.83 -12.38
CA LYS A 32 -4.76 -21.26 -12.50
C LYS A 32 -4.15 -22.23 -11.49
N LYS A 33 -3.65 -21.76 -10.33
CA LYS A 33 -3.40 -22.68 -9.23
C LYS A 33 -4.71 -23.13 -8.61
N PHE A 34 -5.01 -24.40 -8.82
CA PHE A 34 -5.97 -25.09 -8.01
C PHE A 34 -5.37 -25.27 -6.62
N LEU A 35 -6.06 -24.75 -5.62
CA LEU A 35 -5.77 -25.02 -4.22
C LEU A 35 -6.23 -26.45 -3.94
N TYR A 36 -5.28 -27.37 -3.81
CA TYR A 36 -5.58 -28.75 -3.45
C TYR A 36 -5.81 -28.82 -1.95
N LEU A 37 -6.92 -29.43 -1.54
CA LEU A 37 -7.21 -29.60 -0.13
C LEU A 37 -6.13 -30.47 0.53
N ASN A 38 -5.86 -30.21 1.81
CA ASN A 38 -4.84 -30.85 2.62
C ASN A 38 -3.38 -30.58 2.22
N LYS A 39 -3.12 -29.71 1.23
CA LYS A 39 -1.76 -29.22 0.98
C LYS A 39 -1.39 -28.13 1.97
N ASN A 40 -0.08 -27.88 2.11
CA ASN A 40 0.43 -26.81 2.95
C ASN A 40 0.61 -25.51 2.13
N ILE A 41 0.18 -24.41 2.73
CA ILE A 41 0.54 -23.04 2.35
C ILE A 41 1.54 -22.56 3.40
N ILE A 42 2.64 -21.98 2.95
CA ILE A 42 3.63 -21.37 3.83
C ILE A 42 3.64 -19.88 3.52
N VAL A 43 3.23 -19.10 4.50
CA VAL A 43 3.29 -17.64 4.48
C VAL A 43 4.54 -17.24 5.26
N ARG A 44 5.46 -16.53 4.61
CA ARG A 44 6.72 -16.12 5.23
C ARG A 44 6.48 -14.97 6.20
N ASP A 45 7.34 -14.85 7.20
CA ASP A 45 7.36 -13.70 8.09
C ASP A 45 7.51 -12.39 7.29
N GLY A 46 6.83 -11.34 7.75
CA GLY A 46 6.74 -10.07 7.02
C GLY A 46 5.77 -10.07 5.85
N THR A 47 5.08 -11.18 5.57
CA THR A 47 4.02 -11.25 4.54
C THR A 47 2.71 -11.76 5.10
N THR A 48 1.62 -11.40 4.43
CA THR A 48 0.27 -11.86 4.69
C THR A 48 -0.34 -12.40 3.41
N CYS A 49 -0.97 -13.58 3.43
CA CYS A 49 -1.62 -14.15 2.27
C CYS A 49 -3.13 -13.92 2.33
N VAL A 50 -3.68 -13.22 1.35
CA VAL A 50 -5.11 -12.97 1.19
C VAL A 50 -5.66 -13.93 0.14
N VAL A 51 -6.65 -14.71 0.55
CA VAL A 51 -7.34 -15.70 -0.29
C VAL A 51 -8.59 -15.05 -0.88
N VAL A 52 -8.67 -15.06 -2.20
CA VAL A 52 -9.77 -14.46 -2.96
C VAL A 52 -10.51 -15.57 -3.70
N TYR A 53 -11.82 -15.63 -3.50
CA TYR A 53 -12.69 -16.58 -4.16
C TYR A 53 -13.73 -15.83 -4.99
N LYS A 54 -13.71 -16.04 -6.31
CA LYS A 54 -14.64 -15.41 -7.27
C LYS A 54 -14.71 -13.88 -7.10
N ALA A 55 -13.55 -13.21 -7.17
CA ALA A 55 -13.42 -11.76 -7.02
C ALA A 55 -13.93 -11.20 -5.68
N LYS A 56 -14.02 -12.03 -4.63
CA LYS A 56 -14.30 -11.57 -3.28
C LYS A 56 -13.24 -12.08 -2.33
N VAL A 57 -12.70 -11.19 -1.50
CA VAL A 57 -11.84 -11.55 -0.38
C VAL A 57 -12.61 -12.52 0.52
N ALA A 58 -12.01 -13.66 0.80
CA ALA A 58 -12.63 -14.76 1.53
C ALA A 58 -11.89 -15.03 2.85
N ASP A 59 -10.57 -15.17 2.83
CA ASP A 59 -9.81 -15.43 4.04
C ASP A 59 -8.48 -14.67 4.03
N VAL A 60 -7.92 -14.41 5.21
CA VAL A 60 -6.61 -13.78 5.39
C VAL A 60 -5.77 -14.68 6.29
N LEU A 61 -4.63 -15.12 5.77
CA LEU A 61 -3.66 -15.98 6.44
C LEU A 61 -2.44 -15.15 6.81
N LEU A 62 -2.10 -15.10 8.10
CA LEU A 62 -0.89 -14.43 8.58
C LEU A 62 0.36 -15.26 8.28
N ALA A 63 1.52 -14.77 8.69
CA ALA A 63 2.76 -15.53 8.64
C ALA A 63 2.63 -16.85 9.41
N GLY A 64 3.07 -17.95 8.80
CA GLY A 64 2.94 -19.29 9.35
C GLY A 64 2.73 -20.37 8.31
N LYS A 65 2.66 -21.61 8.79
CA LYS A 65 2.39 -22.80 7.98
C LYS A 65 0.96 -23.26 8.21
N TYR A 66 0.15 -23.26 7.16
CA TYR A 66 -1.25 -23.64 7.21
C TYR A 66 -1.49 -24.85 6.32
N LYS A 67 -2.21 -25.85 6.84
CA LYS A 67 -2.76 -26.92 6.02
C LYS A 67 -4.13 -26.48 5.51
N ILE A 68 -4.34 -26.55 4.20
CA ILE A 68 -5.59 -26.17 3.54
C ILE A 68 -6.71 -27.10 3.99
N ASN A 69 -7.46 -26.63 4.98
CA ASN A 69 -8.62 -27.27 5.57
C ASN A 69 -9.69 -26.22 5.93
N GLU A 70 -10.87 -26.67 6.35
CA GLU A 70 -11.97 -25.78 6.75
C GLU A 70 -11.58 -24.82 7.89
N GLN A 71 -10.72 -25.24 8.80
CA GLN A 71 -10.28 -24.40 9.92
C GLN A 71 -9.38 -23.24 9.46
N SER A 72 -8.51 -23.50 8.47
CA SER A 72 -7.55 -22.52 7.93
C SER A 72 -8.20 -21.48 7.00
N ILE A 73 -9.14 -21.91 6.15
CA ILE A 73 -9.80 -21.06 5.14
C ILE A 73 -11.34 -21.27 5.16
N PRO A 74 -11.99 -20.95 6.29
CA PRO A 74 -13.41 -21.27 6.53
C PRO A 74 -14.35 -20.64 5.51
N GLU A 75 -14.14 -19.38 5.15
CA GLU A 75 -15.05 -18.68 4.24
C GLU A 75 -14.91 -19.19 2.80
N THR A 76 -13.68 -19.48 2.38
CA THR A 76 -13.44 -20.16 1.10
C THR A 76 -14.11 -21.52 1.07
N TYR A 77 -14.01 -22.32 2.14
CA TYR A 77 -14.66 -23.64 2.23
C TYR A 77 -16.18 -23.55 2.10
N LYS A 78 -16.81 -22.65 2.88
CA LYS A 78 -18.25 -22.39 2.84
C LYS A 78 -18.71 -21.96 1.45
N ARG A 79 -18.03 -20.97 0.85
CA ARG A 79 -18.39 -20.43 -0.48
C ARG A 79 -18.18 -21.42 -1.62
N ALA A 80 -17.11 -22.21 -1.54
CA ALA A 80 -16.84 -23.24 -2.53
C ALA A 80 -17.73 -24.49 -2.34
N LYS A 81 -18.52 -24.57 -1.27
CA LYS A 81 -19.41 -25.69 -0.92
C LYS A 81 -18.64 -27.03 -0.97
N VAL A 82 -17.44 -27.03 -0.41
CA VAL A 82 -16.49 -28.15 -0.49
C VAL A 82 -17.07 -29.48 -0.01
N GLU A 83 -17.95 -29.41 0.99
CA GLU A 83 -18.63 -30.56 1.58
C GLU A 83 -19.63 -31.23 0.63
N LYS A 84 -20.11 -30.50 -0.39
CA LYS A 84 -21.04 -31.05 -1.37
C LYS A 84 -20.29 -31.92 -2.38
N LEU A 85 -20.94 -33.02 -2.76
CA LEU A 85 -20.47 -33.84 -3.87
C LEU A 85 -20.52 -33.02 -5.16
N ASN A 86 -19.48 -33.14 -5.97
CA ASN A 86 -19.46 -32.51 -7.29
C ASN A 86 -20.48 -33.18 -8.23
N LYS A 87 -20.67 -32.62 -9.43
CA LYS A 87 -21.61 -33.16 -10.44
C LYS A 87 -21.37 -34.63 -10.82
N LYS A 88 -20.23 -35.20 -10.43
CA LYS A 88 -19.83 -36.60 -10.67
C LYS A 88 -19.88 -37.46 -9.39
N GLY A 89 -20.56 -37.01 -8.33
CA GLY A 89 -20.71 -37.75 -7.08
C GLY A 89 -19.44 -37.87 -6.22
N SER A 90 -18.39 -37.10 -6.53
CA SER A 90 -17.10 -37.16 -5.81
C SER A 90 -16.88 -35.94 -4.92
N LYS A 91 -16.20 -36.13 -3.78
CA LYS A 91 -15.75 -35.02 -2.92
C LYS A 91 -14.89 -34.02 -3.70
N ILE A 92 -15.08 -32.72 -3.45
CA ILE A 92 -14.27 -31.66 -4.07
C ILE A 92 -12.84 -31.78 -3.54
N LYS A 93 -11.87 -32.08 -4.42
CA LYS A 93 -10.45 -32.23 -4.06
C LYS A 93 -9.62 -30.96 -4.28
N ARG A 94 -10.18 -29.98 -5.00
CA ARG A 94 -9.48 -28.77 -5.40
C ARG A 94 -10.42 -27.58 -5.54
N ILE A 95 -9.98 -26.40 -5.14
CA ILE A 95 -10.72 -25.14 -5.26
C ILE A 95 -9.94 -24.19 -6.16
N ARG A 96 -10.64 -23.43 -7.00
CA ARG A 96 -10.03 -22.32 -7.73
C ARG A 96 -10.12 -21.07 -6.88
N VAL A 97 -8.97 -20.54 -6.48
CA VAL A 97 -8.81 -19.31 -5.71
C VAL A 97 -7.65 -18.53 -6.28
N ASP A 98 -7.67 -17.23 -6.02
CA ASP A 98 -6.60 -16.31 -6.32
C ASP A 98 -5.90 -15.98 -4.99
N LEU A 99 -4.56 -16.01 -4.99
CA LEU A 99 -3.75 -15.76 -3.78
C LEU A 99 -2.94 -14.50 -3.98
N TYR A 100 -3.16 -13.54 -3.09
CA TYR A 100 -2.40 -12.30 -3.03
C TYR A 100 -1.51 -12.36 -1.82
N PHE A 101 -0.21 -12.26 -2.00
CA PHE A 101 0.70 -12.07 -0.88
C PHE A 101 0.96 -10.57 -0.75
N VAL A 102 0.86 -10.05 0.47
CA VAL A 102 1.00 -8.62 0.76
C VAL A 102 2.12 -8.46 1.76
N SER A 103 3.02 -7.52 1.51
CA SER A 103 4.11 -7.18 2.40
C SER A 103 3.60 -6.35 3.58
N ASN A 104 3.96 -6.76 4.79
CA ASN A 104 3.66 -6.01 6.03
C ASN A 104 4.78 -5.01 6.37
N ASN A 105 5.83 -4.96 5.54
CA ASN A 105 6.96 -4.06 5.72
C ASN A 105 6.58 -2.61 5.37
N GLU A 106 7.34 -1.68 5.92
CA GLU A 106 7.23 -0.28 5.56
C GLU A 106 8.09 0.01 4.33
N PHE A 107 7.47 0.55 3.29
CA PHE A 107 8.12 1.04 2.09
C PHE A 107 8.46 2.52 2.29
N LYS A 108 9.75 2.82 2.31
CA LYS A 108 10.25 4.20 2.44
C LYS A 108 10.38 4.82 1.06
N ASP A 109 10.21 6.14 1.01
CA ASP A 109 10.39 6.94 -0.21
C ASP A 109 9.56 6.43 -1.40
N PHE A 110 8.36 5.94 -1.10
CA PHE A 110 7.37 5.52 -2.08
C PHE A 110 6.87 6.72 -2.87
N ASP A 111 7.11 6.70 -4.18
CA ASP A 111 6.71 7.76 -5.09
C ASP A 111 5.20 7.72 -5.36
N PHE A 112 4.58 8.89 -5.32
CA PHE A 112 3.17 9.06 -5.64
C PHE A 112 2.97 10.28 -6.54
N ASP A 113 2.01 10.14 -7.45
CA ASP A 113 1.55 11.19 -8.35
C ASP A 113 0.02 11.23 -8.29
N SER A 114 -0.59 12.35 -8.68
CA SER A 114 -2.06 12.44 -8.85
C SER A 114 -2.45 12.51 -10.31
N ASP A 115 -3.46 11.74 -10.72
CA ASP A 115 -4.12 11.85 -12.03
C ASP A 115 -5.39 12.72 -11.97
N GLU A 116 -6.05 12.82 -10.81
CA GLU A 116 -7.14 13.78 -10.60
C GLU A 116 -6.55 15.18 -10.28
N PRO A 117 -6.97 16.26 -10.96
CA PRO A 117 -6.49 17.60 -10.64
C PRO A 117 -7.10 18.13 -9.33
N PHE A 118 -6.34 18.92 -8.59
CA PHE A 118 -6.89 19.78 -7.54
C PHE A 118 -7.06 21.23 -8.00
N PHE A 119 -8.03 21.92 -7.40
CA PHE A 119 -8.37 23.31 -7.73
C PHE A 119 -7.88 24.27 -6.65
N LEU A 120 -6.98 25.16 -7.05
CA LEU A 120 -6.52 26.26 -6.21
C LEU A 120 -7.24 27.55 -6.54
N LYS A 121 -7.53 28.34 -5.50
CA LYS A 121 -8.03 29.70 -5.62
C LYS A 121 -6.90 30.67 -5.34
N SER A 122 -6.61 31.55 -6.31
CA SER A 122 -5.73 32.71 -6.13
C SER A 122 -6.47 33.98 -6.53
N LYS A 123 -6.22 35.07 -5.80
CA LYS A 123 -6.78 36.39 -6.10
C LYS A 123 -6.29 36.92 -7.46
N GLU A 124 -5.06 36.61 -7.84
CA GLU A 124 -4.42 37.14 -9.05
C GLU A 124 -4.56 36.21 -10.25
N LEU A 125 -4.52 34.90 -10.01
CA LEU A 125 -4.52 33.89 -11.07
C LEU A 125 -5.89 33.24 -11.31
N GLY A 126 -6.85 33.47 -10.41
CA GLY A 126 -8.18 32.86 -10.45
C GLY A 126 -8.16 31.39 -10.02
N ARG A 127 -9.02 30.56 -10.63
CA ARG A 127 -9.05 29.11 -10.36
C ARG A 127 -8.05 28.39 -11.24
N ILE A 128 -7.05 27.74 -10.63
CA ILE A 128 -6.01 26.97 -11.33
C ILE A 128 -6.18 25.49 -11.01
N LYS A 129 -5.91 24.65 -12.01
CA LYS A 129 -5.76 23.19 -11.84
C LYS A 129 -4.31 22.85 -11.58
N GLY A 130 -4.02 22.13 -10.50
CA GLY A 130 -2.70 21.57 -10.21
C GLY A 130 -2.75 20.05 -10.12
N PHE A 131 -1.60 19.42 -10.26
CA PHE A 131 -1.34 18.01 -9.97
C PHE A 131 -0.15 17.92 -9.04
N ILE A 132 -0.16 17.01 -8.08
CA ILE A 132 0.95 16.84 -7.14
C ILE A 132 1.81 15.66 -7.53
N LYS A 133 3.09 15.77 -7.19
CA LYS A 133 4.07 14.69 -7.22
C LYS A 133 4.88 14.72 -5.95
N GLY A 134 5.15 13.55 -5.39
CA GLY A 134 5.84 13.48 -4.11
C GLY A 134 6.36 12.10 -3.77
N SER A 135 6.85 11.99 -2.54
CA SER A 135 7.28 10.73 -1.93
C SER A 135 6.73 10.63 -0.52
N CYS A 136 6.40 9.43 -0.07
CA CYS A 136 5.93 9.17 1.28
C CYS A 136 6.44 7.82 1.79
N ASN A 137 6.22 7.52 3.06
CA ASN A 137 6.40 6.17 3.58
C ASN A 137 5.05 5.49 3.67
N VAL A 138 4.95 4.30 3.09
CA VAL A 138 3.70 3.51 3.04
C VAL A 138 3.88 2.22 3.82
N LYS A 139 2.88 1.84 4.60
CA LYS A 139 2.81 0.54 5.26
C LYS A 139 1.41 -0.03 5.12
N VAL A 140 1.30 -1.31 4.81
CA VAL A 140 -0.02 -1.97 4.81
C VAL A 140 -0.43 -2.30 6.24
N ILE A 141 -1.59 -1.80 6.67
CA ILE A 141 -2.20 -2.17 7.97
C ILE A 141 -3.17 -3.33 7.77
N ASP A 142 -3.97 -3.27 6.72
CA ASP A 142 -4.98 -4.27 6.42
C ASP A 142 -4.86 -4.79 4.98
N PRO A 143 -4.15 -5.91 4.80
CA PRO A 143 -4.03 -6.60 3.52
C PRO A 143 -5.38 -6.96 2.87
N GLY A 144 -6.39 -7.28 3.68
CA GLY A 144 -7.70 -7.71 3.18
C GLY A 144 -8.48 -6.56 2.54
N LEU A 145 -8.44 -5.36 3.12
CA LEU A 145 -9.04 -4.16 2.51
C LEU A 145 -8.29 -3.75 1.25
N LEU A 146 -6.97 -3.73 1.30
CA LEU A 146 -6.15 -3.35 0.15
C LEU A 146 -6.47 -4.23 -1.06
N VAL A 147 -6.47 -5.55 -0.88
CA VAL A 147 -6.78 -6.50 -1.96
C VAL A 147 -8.23 -6.33 -2.44
N ARG A 148 -9.18 -6.02 -1.56
CA ARG A 148 -10.56 -5.74 -1.97
C ARG A 148 -10.65 -4.49 -2.85
N CYS A 149 -9.96 -3.40 -2.48
CA CYS A 149 -9.90 -2.19 -3.27
C CYS A 149 -9.30 -2.46 -4.65
N LEU A 150 -8.17 -3.18 -4.70
CA LEU A 150 -7.52 -3.56 -5.96
C LEU A 150 -8.44 -4.38 -6.89
N ILE A 151 -9.14 -5.38 -6.33
CA ILE A 151 -10.09 -6.18 -7.12
C ILE A 151 -11.24 -5.34 -7.68
N ASN A 152 -11.75 -4.40 -6.89
CA ASN A 152 -12.89 -3.58 -7.27
C ASN A 152 -12.55 -2.53 -8.33
N GLU A 153 -11.40 -1.88 -8.20
CA GLU A 153 -11.04 -0.74 -9.05
C GLU A 153 -10.37 -1.16 -10.34
N THR A 154 -9.36 -2.02 -10.27
CA THR A 154 -8.54 -2.29 -11.45
C THR A 154 -8.90 -3.63 -12.09
N GLY A 155 -9.36 -4.61 -11.31
CA GLY A 155 -9.54 -5.98 -11.83
C GLY A 155 -8.27 -6.54 -12.48
N LYS A 156 -7.11 -5.91 -12.20
CA LYS A 156 -5.82 -6.14 -12.85
C LYS A 156 -5.01 -7.20 -12.09
N GLU A 157 -4.10 -7.82 -12.83
CA GLU A 157 -3.44 -9.08 -12.48
C GLU A 157 -1.91 -8.98 -12.45
N LYS A 158 -1.36 -7.76 -12.52
CA LYS A 158 0.07 -7.51 -12.56
C LYS A 158 0.53 -6.76 -11.31
N THR A 159 1.71 -7.15 -10.84
CA THR A 159 2.35 -6.62 -9.62
C THR A 159 2.78 -5.17 -9.80
N GLU A 160 3.27 -4.81 -10.99
CA GLU A 160 3.75 -3.46 -11.31
C GLU A 160 2.61 -2.44 -11.31
N ASP A 161 1.47 -2.80 -11.91
CA ASP A 161 0.28 -1.95 -11.98
C ASP A 161 -0.24 -1.58 -10.56
N VAL A 162 -0.11 -2.48 -9.59
CA VAL A 162 -0.58 -2.25 -8.20
C VAL A 162 0.22 -1.13 -7.51
N HIS A 163 1.52 -1.04 -7.77
CA HIS A 163 2.36 0.00 -7.17
C HIS A 163 1.95 1.39 -7.70
N GLU A 164 1.71 1.50 -9.00
CA GLU A 164 1.23 2.74 -9.64
C GLU A 164 -0.17 3.12 -9.14
N ASP A 165 -1.10 2.15 -9.07
CA ASP A 165 -2.47 2.37 -8.61
C ASP A 165 -2.48 2.92 -7.16
N ILE A 166 -1.67 2.35 -6.25
CA ILE A 166 -1.54 2.85 -4.87
C ILE A 166 -1.00 4.29 -4.85
N GLY A 167 -0.01 4.61 -5.69
CA GLY A 167 0.52 5.97 -5.84
C GLY A 167 -0.56 6.96 -6.27
N LEU A 168 -1.37 6.62 -7.27
CA LEU A 168 -2.48 7.44 -7.75
C LEU A 168 -3.53 7.67 -6.65
N TRP A 169 -3.90 6.62 -5.91
CA TRP A 169 -4.84 6.74 -4.79
C TRP A 169 -4.34 7.69 -3.70
N ILE A 170 -3.04 7.60 -3.37
CA ILE A 170 -2.40 8.48 -2.39
C ILE A 170 -2.45 9.92 -2.92
N GLY A 171 -2.01 10.16 -4.15
CA GLY A 171 -1.99 11.49 -4.77
C GLY A 171 -3.37 12.14 -4.82
N ASN A 172 -4.39 11.41 -5.29
CA ASN A 172 -5.76 11.92 -5.40
C ASN A 172 -6.39 12.23 -4.04
N LYS A 173 -6.06 11.44 -3.02
CA LYS A 173 -6.54 11.69 -1.66
C LYS A 173 -5.91 12.95 -1.06
N ILE A 174 -4.60 13.15 -1.29
CA ILE A 174 -3.91 14.37 -0.86
C ILE A 174 -4.50 15.59 -1.59
N ASN A 175 -4.79 15.49 -2.90
CA ASN A 175 -5.46 16.55 -3.66
C ASN A 175 -6.80 16.96 -3.03
N LYS A 176 -7.64 15.98 -2.69
CA LYS A 176 -8.92 16.23 -2.00
C LYS A 176 -8.72 16.90 -0.63
N LYS A 177 -7.63 16.58 0.08
CA LYS A 177 -7.28 17.24 1.35
C LYS A 177 -6.86 18.70 1.13
N ILE A 178 -5.97 18.96 0.17
CA ILE A 178 -5.53 20.32 -0.18
C ILE A 178 -6.73 21.21 -0.52
N GLU A 179 -7.71 20.69 -1.27
CA GLU A 179 -8.94 21.42 -1.59
C GLU A 179 -9.82 21.69 -0.37
N LYS A 180 -9.98 20.69 0.50
CA LYS A 180 -10.80 20.78 1.72
C LYS A 180 -10.23 21.84 2.67
N ASP A 181 -8.92 21.87 2.83
CA ASP A 181 -8.20 22.79 3.71
C ASP A 181 -8.06 24.20 3.09
N LYS A 182 -8.51 24.38 1.83
CA LYS A 182 -8.50 25.65 1.08
C LYS A 182 -7.12 26.32 1.09
N ILE A 183 -6.07 25.54 0.93
CA ILE A 183 -4.68 26.03 0.95
C ILE A 183 -4.48 27.01 -0.23
N SER A 184 -3.90 28.18 0.03
CA SER A 184 -3.60 29.17 -1.00
C SER A 184 -2.40 28.74 -1.86
N ILE A 185 -2.35 29.23 -3.10
CA ILE A 185 -1.21 29.03 -4.01
C ILE A 185 0.09 29.51 -3.37
N ASP A 186 0.05 30.62 -2.66
CA ASP A 186 1.25 31.26 -2.12
C ASP A 186 1.90 30.39 -1.03
N ASN A 187 1.07 29.77 -0.18
CA ASN A 187 1.54 28.79 0.81
C ASN A 187 2.13 27.55 0.14
N ILE A 188 1.57 27.16 -1.00
CA ILE A 188 2.02 26.02 -1.80
C ILE A 188 3.36 26.26 -2.48
N LEU A 189 3.56 27.45 -3.02
CA LEU A 189 4.79 27.78 -3.74
C LEU A 189 5.93 28.18 -2.80
N ASN A 190 5.62 28.84 -1.69
CA ASN A 190 6.64 29.45 -0.82
C ASN A 190 6.91 28.68 0.48
N ASN A 191 6.04 27.74 0.88
CA ASN A 191 6.12 27.13 2.21
C ASN A 191 5.83 25.60 2.19
N ASN A 192 6.70 24.85 1.52
CA ASN A 192 6.61 23.38 1.44
C ASN A 192 6.56 22.71 2.81
N ASP A 193 7.30 23.21 3.79
CA ASP A 193 7.35 22.64 5.14
C ASP A 193 6.02 22.77 5.88
N TYR A 194 5.32 23.90 5.71
CA TYR A 194 4.00 24.11 6.29
C TYR A 194 3.00 23.09 5.75
N ILE A 195 3.00 22.85 4.45
CA ILE A 195 2.05 21.91 3.83
C ILE A 195 2.37 20.48 4.22
N CYS A 196 3.65 20.10 4.26
CA CYS A 196 4.02 18.78 4.73
C CYS A 196 3.55 18.56 6.18
N LYS A 197 3.63 19.57 7.05
CA LYS A 197 3.09 19.48 8.42
C LYS A 197 1.57 19.28 8.45
N VAL A 198 0.82 20.12 7.73
CA VAL A 198 -0.65 20.05 7.66
C VAL A 198 -1.12 18.72 7.07
N LEU A 199 -0.44 18.23 6.03
CA LEU A 199 -0.76 16.94 5.44
C LEU A 199 -0.54 15.82 6.46
N ASN A 200 0.63 15.78 7.11
CA ASN A 200 0.97 14.70 8.04
C ASN A 200 0.11 14.67 9.33
N THR A 201 -0.53 15.75 9.77
CA THR A 201 -1.35 15.76 11.00
C THR A 201 -2.70 15.05 10.88
N ASP A 202 -3.36 15.08 9.71
CA ASP A 202 -4.73 14.51 9.56
C ASP A 202 -4.85 13.39 8.52
N LEU A 203 -3.74 12.84 8.03
CA LEU A 203 -3.79 11.78 7.02
C LEU A 203 -3.86 10.36 7.60
N GLU A 204 -3.77 10.21 8.93
CA GLU A 204 -3.87 8.90 9.59
C GLU A 204 -5.24 8.24 9.37
N ASP A 205 -6.35 9.00 9.49
CA ASP A 205 -7.71 8.46 9.30
C ASP A 205 -8.09 8.24 7.82
N ALA A 206 -7.39 8.88 6.90
CA ALA A 206 -7.81 8.99 5.50
C ALA A 206 -7.65 7.67 4.71
N TYR A 207 -6.69 6.84 5.13
CA TYR A 207 -6.29 5.63 4.43
C TYR A 207 -6.77 4.33 5.09
N ASP A 208 -7.43 4.43 6.25
CA ASP A 208 -8.13 3.31 6.91
C ASP A 208 -9.10 2.57 5.97
N PHE A 209 -9.71 3.29 5.02
CA PHE A 209 -10.66 2.73 4.05
C PHE A 209 -9.99 1.85 2.98
N ILE A 210 -8.72 2.12 2.67
CA ILE A 210 -7.92 1.38 1.68
C ILE A 210 -7.11 0.27 2.39
N GLY A 211 -6.85 0.42 3.70
CA GLY A 211 -6.05 -0.53 4.48
C GLY A 211 -4.54 -0.22 4.46
N ILE A 212 -4.15 1.00 4.11
CA ILE A 212 -2.77 1.46 4.14
C ILE A 212 -2.57 2.56 5.17
N PHE A 213 -1.35 2.71 5.63
CA PHE A 213 -0.86 3.81 6.45
C PHE A 213 0.13 4.61 5.63
N VAL A 214 -0.02 5.93 5.65
CA VAL A 214 0.90 6.84 4.97
C VAL A 214 1.47 7.81 5.99
N LYS A 215 2.80 7.95 6.00
CA LYS A 215 3.51 8.92 6.86
C LYS A 215 4.61 9.62 6.09
N ASN A 216 5.17 10.68 6.68
CA ASN A 216 6.31 11.41 6.14
C ASN A 216 6.12 11.85 4.69
N ILE A 217 4.95 12.43 4.38
CA ILE A 217 4.65 12.92 3.04
C ILE A 217 5.54 14.12 2.75
N ARG A 218 6.20 14.07 1.59
CA ARG A 218 7.04 15.13 1.05
C ARG A 218 6.61 15.43 -0.38
N LEU A 219 6.23 16.66 -0.65
CA LEU A 219 5.93 17.12 -1.99
C LEU A 219 7.25 17.40 -2.74
N LYS A 220 7.40 16.81 -3.92
CA LYS A 220 8.56 17.00 -4.80
C LYS A 220 8.27 18.10 -5.82
N ALA A 221 7.09 18.07 -6.42
CA ALA A 221 6.70 19.02 -7.46
C ALA A 221 5.18 19.18 -7.52
N ILE A 222 4.76 20.31 -8.09
CA ILE A 222 3.36 20.58 -8.41
C ILE A 222 3.30 21.02 -9.87
N ASP A 223 2.66 20.18 -10.66
CA ASP A 223 2.52 20.37 -12.09
C ASP A 223 1.28 21.19 -12.39
N PHE A 224 1.46 22.21 -13.23
CA PHE A 224 0.39 23.05 -13.73
C PHE A 224 0.29 22.90 -15.25
N PRO A 225 -0.93 22.86 -15.83
CA PRO A 225 -1.09 22.82 -17.27
C PRO A 225 -0.41 24.00 -17.98
N LYS A 226 0.17 23.76 -19.17
CA LYS A 226 0.93 24.75 -19.97
C LYS A 226 0.24 26.11 -20.12
N ARG A 227 -1.10 26.13 -20.21
CA ARG A 227 -1.91 27.36 -20.31
C ARG A 227 -1.74 28.32 -19.13
N TYR A 228 -1.46 27.79 -17.93
CA TYR A 228 -1.24 28.59 -16.72
C TYR A 228 0.24 28.85 -16.44
N GLN A 229 1.14 28.05 -17.00
CA GLN A 229 2.56 28.12 -16.71
C GLN A 229 3.18 29.49 -17.01
N LYS A 230 2.77 30.15 -18.10
CA LYS A 230 3.21 31.53 -18.41
C LYS A 230 2.78 32.54 -17.32
N ARG A 231 1.56 32.41 -16.81
CA ARG A 231 1.01 33.30 -15.77
C ARG A 231 1.65 33.02 -14.41
N ILE A 232 1.88 31.75 -14.09
CA ILE A 232 2.57 31.34 -12.86
C ILE A 232 4.03 31.77 -12.89
N ASN A 233 4.72 31.65 -14.03
CA ASN A 233 6.11 32.12 -14.15
C ASN A 233 6.20 33.65 -14.01
N ALA A 234 5.22 34.41 -14.51
CA ALA A 234 5.15 35.85 -14.30
C ALA A 234 4.87 36.20 -12.83
N TYR A 235 3.93 35.49 -12.19
CA TYR A 235 3.61 35.61 -10.76
C TYR A 235 4.84 35.33 -9.88
N ASN A 236 5.53 34.22 -10.13
CA ASN A 236 6.77 33.86 -9.44
C ASN A 236 7.86 34.90 -9.68
N LYS A 237 8.04 35.43 -10.90
CA LYS A 237 9.03 36.50 -11.12
C LYS A 237 8.74 37.75 -10.29
N GLN A 238 7.47 38.10 -10.08
CA GLN A 238 7.07 39.23 -9.27
C GLN A 238 7.22 38.96 -7.76
N HIS A 239 6.91 37.74 -7.31
CA HIS A 239 6.92 37.37 -5.89
C HIS A 239 8.26 36.80 -5.39
N VAL A 240 9.08 36.18 -6.24
CA VAL A 240 10.43 35.68 -5.94
C VAL A 240 11.46 36.83 -5.87
N MET A 241 11.16 38.01 -6.42
CA MET A 241 11.96 39.22 -6.16
C MET A 241 11.94 39.65 -4.67
N ALA A 242 11.05 39.07 -3.85
CA ALA A 242 10.99 39.32 -2.40
C ALA A 242 11.66 38.21 -1.55
N ILE A 243 12.12 37.09 -2.13
CA ILE A 243 12.75 35.99 -1.39
C ILE A 243 13.97 35.48 -2.19
N LYS A 244 15.18 35.71 -1.65
CA LYS A 244 16.43 35.19 -2.22
C LYS A 244 16.30 33.67 -2.51
N PRO A 245 16.56 33.22 -3.74
CA PRO A 245 16.22 31.85 -4.13
C PRO A 245 17.20 30.84 -3.53
N SER A 246 16.67 29.81 -2.88
CA SER A 246 17.38 28.55 -2.61
C SER A 246 16.65 27.40 -3.28
N VAL A 247 16.47 27.47 -4.60
CA VAL A 247 16.18 26.29 -5.42
C VAL A 247 16.99 26.43 -6.70
N VAL A 248 18.13 25.75 -6.72
CA VAL A 248 19.03 25.68 -7.88
C VAL A 248 18.40 24.78 -8.93
N TYR A 249 18.22 25.30 -10.14
CA TYR A 249 17.89 24.52 -11.32
C TYR A 249 19.19 23.87 -11.82
N ASN A 250 19.35 22.56 -11.63
CA ASN A 250 20.57 21.84 -12.02
C ASN A 250 20.64 21.66 -13.54
N GLY A 251 21.51 22.44 -14.19
CA GLY A 251 22.04 22.17 -15.52
C GLY A 251 23.51 21.77 -15.42
N ASN A 252 23.77 20.49 -15.74
CA ASN A 252 25.04 19.86 -16.13
C ASN A 252 26.25 19.82 -15.19
N LEU A 253 26.83 18.62 -15.16
CA LEU A 253 27.95 18.12 -14.38
C LEU A 253 29.30 18.76 -14.78
N ASN A 254 30.14 19.04 -13.79
CA ASN A 254 31.54 18.59 -13.70
C ASN A 254 32.05 18.77 -12.26
N PRO A 255 32.67 17.75 -11.63
CA PRO A 255 33.09 17.82 -10.23
C PRO A 255 34.55 18.26 -10.16
N SER A 256 34.84 19.36 -9.47
CA SER A 256 36.20 19.62 -9.00
C SER A 256 36.17 20.45 -7.72
N ALA A 257 36.66 19.77 -6.68
CA ALA A 257 37.28 20.30 -5.46
C ALA A 257 36.48 21.28 -4.60
N VAL A 258 35.96 20.80 -3.46
CA VAL A 258 36.15 21.51 -2.18
C VAL A 258 36.27 20.50 -1.03
N THR A 259 37.41 20.56 -0.37
CA THR A 259 37.82 19.83 0.84
C THR A 259 36.95 20.20 2.04
N ILE A 260 36.43 19.20 2.76
CA ILE A 260 35.74 19.39 4.05
C ILE A 260 36.76 19.19 5.18
N THR A 261 37.08 20.28 5.89
CA THR A 261 37.83 20.28 7.13
C THR A 261 36.98 19.68 8.25
N LYS A 262 37.49 18.60 8.86
CA LYS A 262 36.97 18.00 10.11
C LYS A 262 37.19 18.97 11.27
N GLN A 263 36.16 19.18 12.10
CA GLN A 263 36.38 19.40 13.53
C GLN A 263 35.44 18.53 14.36
N SER A 264 36.12 17.90 15.31
CA SER A 264 35.76 16.84 16.23
C SER A 264 35.05 17.36 17.49
N GLY A 265 34.14 16.56 18.02
CA GLY A 265 33.57 16.69 19.37
C GLY A 265 33.10 15.32 19.86
N THR A 266 33.57 14.92 21.04
CA THR A 266 33.73 13.57 21.59
C THR A 266 32.48 12.85 22.11
N LEU A 267 32.58 11.52 22.14
CA LEU A 267 31.65 10.52 22.67
C LEU A 267 31.39 10.66 24.20
N SER A 268 30.20 10.21 24.62
CA SER A 268 30.04 9.42 25.85
C SER A 268 28.98 8.34 25.67
N GLN A 269 29.29 7.15 26.19
CA GLN A 269 28.58 5.88 26.03
C GLN A 269 27.49 5.66 27.10
N ASN A 270 26.61 4.70 26.79
CA ASN A 270 25.82 3.81 27.67
C ASN A 270 24.31 4.02 27.69
N GLY A 271 23.61 2.98 27.22
CA GLY A 271 22.15 2.85 27.28
C GLY A 271 21.65 1.72 26.38
N THR A 272 21.86 0.46 26.79
CA THR A 272 21.26 -0.72 26.17
C THR A 272 19.73 -0.69 26.34
N MET A 273 19.00 -0.38 25.26
CA MET A 273 17.54 -0.53 25.21
C MET A 273 17.19 -1.93 24.71
N GLN A 274 16.75 -2.76 25.65
CA GLN A 274 16.14 -4.07 25.41
C GLN A 274 14.90 -3.89 24.52
N THR A 275 14.88 -4.52 23.36
CA THR A 275 13.67 -4.60 22.54
C THR A 275 12.76 -5.66 23.14
N ASN A 276 11.65 -5.22 23.72
CA ASN A 276 10.57 -6.10 24.16
C ASN A 276 10.12 -6.96 22.97
N ARG A 277 10.37 -8.27 23.06
CA ARG A 277 9.81 -9.28 22.17
C ARG A 277 8.32 -9.35 22.45
N ILE A 278 7.51 -8.93 21.49
CA ILE A 278 6.06 -9.10 21.51
C ILE A 278 5.76 -10.51 20.99
N ASP A 279 5.12 -11.34 21.83
CA ASP A 279 4.68 -12.68 21.48
C ASP A 279 3.69 -12.66 20.28
N PRO A 280 3.94 -13.41 19.19
CA PRO A 280 3.13 -13.34 17.97
C PRO A 280 1.78 -14.10 18.04
N ASN A 281 1.41 -14.67 19.19
CA ASN A 281 0.30 -15.64 19.29
C ASN A 281 -1.01 -15.13 19.94
N GLN A 282 -1.17 -13.83 20.18
CA GLN A 282 -2.50 -13.26 20.44
C GLN A 282 -3.03 -12.60 19.17
N ALA A 283 -3.79 -13.39 18.40
CA ALA A 283 -4.33 -12.99 17.12
C ALA A 283 -5.24 -11.74 17.27
N ASN A 284 -4.78 -10.60 16.72
CA ASN A 284 -5.46 -9.31 16.74
C ASN A 284 -6.64 -9.25 15.75
N PHE A 285 -7.63 -10.14 15.90
CA PHE A 285 -8.83 -10.16 15.06
C PHE A 285 -10.12 -9.89 15.83
N LYS A 286 -11.11 -9.33 15.13
CA LYS A 286 -12.51 -9.18 15.56
C LYS A 286 -13.45 -9.72 14.49
N ILE A 287 -14.64 -10.16 14.89
CA ILE A 287 -15.63 -10.77 13.99
C ILE A 287 -16.71 -9.74 13.65
N CYS A 288 -17.05 -9.61 12.38
CA CYS A 288 -18.15 -8.75 11.94
C CYS A 288 -19.51 -9.31 12.35
N LYS A 289 -20.29 -8.52 13.10
CA LYS A 289 -21.65 -8.90 13.54
C LYS A 289 -22.62 -9.10 12.36
N HIS A 290 -22.41 -8.42 11.23
CA HIS A 290 -23.31 -8.50 10.07
C HIS A 290 -23.04 -9.71 9.16
N CYS A 291 -21.77 -10.09 8.96
CA CYS A 291 -21.42 -11.12 7.98
C CYS A 291 -20.52 -12.23 8.52
N GLY A 292 -20.16 -12.20 9.81
CA GLY A 292 -19.32 -13.21 10.46
C GLY A 292 -17.86 -13.22 10.03
N PHE A 293 -17.41 -12.28 9.19
CA PHE A 293 -16.04 -12.25 8.67
C PHE A 293 -15.03 -11.85 9.75
N LYS A 294 -13.87 -12.51 9.77
CA LYS A 294 -12.74 -12.17 10.66
C LYS A 294 -11.94 -11.00 10.06
N ASN A 295 -11.87 -9.91 10.79
CA ASN A 295 -11.19 -8.67 10.39
C ASN A 295 -10.11 -8.33 11.42
N PHE A 296 -9.10 -7.56 11.06
CA PHE A 296 -8.12 -7.11 12.05
C PHE A 296 -8.79 -6.19 13.09
N LYS A 297 -8.31 -6.19 14.33
CA LYS A 297 -8.86 -5.37 15.42
C LYS A 297 -8.84 -3.87 15.08
N THR A 298 -7.81 -3.44 14.35
CA THR A 298 -7.61 -2.07 13.85
C THR A 298 -8.68 -1.62 12.85
N ASN A 299 -9.40 -2.55 12.19
CA ASN A 299 -10.30 -2.19 11.10
C ASN A 299 -11.54 -1.45 11.58
N ARG A 300 -11.83 -0.26 11.06
CA ARG A 300 -13.11 0.41 11.32
C ARG A 300 -14.26 -0.10 10.44
N ILE A 301 -13.95 -0.83 9.36
CA ILE A 301 -14.92 -1.35 8.39
C ILE A 301 -14.64 -2.83 8.09
N CYS A 302 -15.70 -3.61 7.86
CA CYS A 302 -15.59 -5.01 7.51
C CYS A 302 -15.14 -5.22 6.06
N ASN A 303 -14.05 -5.98 5.90
CA ASN A 303 -13.41 -6.31 4.63
C ASN A 303 -14.31 -7.11 3.70
N ASN A 304 -15.28 -7.84 4.24
CA ASN A 304 -16.23 -8.61 3.43
C ASN A 304 -17.49 -7.82 3.03
N CYS A 305 -18.28 -7.32 3.99
CA CYS A 305 -19.55 -6.65 3.68
C CYS A 305 -19.46 -5.13 3.51
N GLY A 306 -18.41 -4.47 4.03
CA GLY A 306 -18.28 -3.01 3.98
C GLY A 306 -19.02 -2.25 5.09
N ASN A 307 -19.68 -2.93 6.04
CA ASN A 307 -20.29 -2.27 7.20
C ASN A 307 -19.21 -1.82 8.19
N ARG A 308 -19.45 -0.66 8.83
CA ARG A 308 -18.60 -0.20 9.93
C ARG A 308 -18.71 -1.10 11.15
N PHE A 309 -17.62 -1.25 11.86
CA PHE A 309 -17.61 -1.82 13.19
C PHE A 309 -18.02 -0.73 14.17
N GLU A 310 -19.20 -0.88 14.76
CA GLU A 310 -19.61 -0.16 15.97
C GLU A 310 -18.77 -0.60 17.17
#